data_AF-A0A4R4WQ93-F1
#
_entry.id   AF-A0A4R4WQ93-F1
#
_cell.length_a   1.000
_cell.length_b   1.000
_cell.length_c   1.000
_cell.angle_alpha   90.00
_cell.angle_beta   90.00
_cell.angle_gamma   90.00
#
_symmetry.space_group_name_H-M   'P 1'
#
loop_
_entity.id
_entity.type
_entity.pdbx_description
1 polymer ?
#
loop_
_entity_poly.entity_id
_entity_poly.type
_entity_poly.pdbx_seq_one_letter_code
_entity_poly.pdbx_strand_id
1 'polypeptide(L)'
;MNPARLAMAYQACEVADLARTAVTLHDPVEARAQAELVLAAARRLSAAAARLTDTGPPADPLQHFAYQHPEEAAADIADWLRHHPGTGEAPGGAD
;
A
#
# COMPACT_ATOMS: atom_id res chain seq x y z
N MET A 1 -15.57 6.81 -11.30
CA MET A 1 -15.01 6.56 -9.95
C MET A 1 -13.55 6.16 -10.12
N ASN A 2 -12.60 6.78 -9.40
CA ASN A 2 -11.17 6.52 -9.58
C ASN A 2 -10.83 5.09 -9.08
N PRO A 3 -10.11 4.25 -9.87
CA PRO A 3 -9.72 2.89 -9.45
C PRO A 3 -8.95 2.85 -8.12
N ALA A 4 -8.14 3.87 -7.82
CA ALA A 4 -7.44 3.98 -6.53
C ALA A 4 -8.40 4.11 -5.34
N ARG A 5 -9.52 4.84 -5.51
CA ARG A 5 -10.56 4.97 -4.48
C ARG A 5 -11.31 3.66 -4.24
N LEU A 6 -11.57 2.89 -5.30
CA LEU A 6 -12.22 1.59 -5.20
C LEU A 6 -11.33 0.58 -4.46
N ALA A 7 -10.04 0.52 -4.81
CA ALA A 7 -9.06 -0.32 -4.11
C ALA A 7 -8.94 0.05 -2.63
N MET A 8 -8.92 1.35 -2.32
CA MET A 8 -8.91 1.85 -0.93
C MET A 8 -10.15 1.42 -0.14
N ALA A 9 -11.35 1.53 -0.74
CA ALA A 9 -12.59 1.13 -0.08
C ALA A 9 -12.59 -0.38 0.23
N TYR A 10 -12.11 -1.19 -0.71
CA TYR A 10 -11.93 -2.62 -0.49
C TYR A 10 -10.96 -2.91 0.67
N GLN A 11 -9.78 -2.29 0.67
CA GLN A 11 -8.80 -2.47 1.75
C GLN A 11 -9.35 -2.01 3.11
N ALA A 12 -10.19 -0.97 3.15
CA ALA A 12 -10.86 -0.54 4.37
C ALA A 12 -11.82 -1.61 4.92
N CYS A 13 -12.56 -2.28 4.04
CA CYS A 13 -13.43 -3.39 4.43
C CYS A 13 -12.62 -4.57 5.00
N GLU A 14 -11.53 -4.96 4.35
CA GLU A 14 -10.68 -6.06 4.83
C GLU A 14 -10.10 -5.78 6.23
N VAL A 15 -9.64 -4.54 6.50
CA VAL A 15 -9.17 -4.15 7.84
C VAL A 15 -10.31 -4.19 8.86
N ALA A 16 -11.53 -3.79 8.47
CA ALA A 16 -12.69 -3.83 9.36
C ALA A 16 -13.10 -5.28 9.69
N ASP A 17 -13.01 -6.20 8.74
CA ASP A 17 -13.29 -7.62 8.95
C ASP A 17 -12.20 -8.28 9.82
N LEU A 18 -10.93 -7.92 9.62
CA LEU A 18 -9.84 -8.33 10.51
C LEU A 18 -10.06 -7.82 11.95
N ALA A 19 -10.49 -6.57 12.11
CA ALA A 19 -10.82 -6.02 13.42
C ALA A 19 -12.00 -6.76 14.07
N ARG A 20 -13.02 -7.14 13.29
CA ARG A 20 -14.19 -7.88 13.78
C ARG A 20 -13.81 -9.27 14.28
N THR A 21 -12.94 -9.99 13.58
CA THR A 21 -12.46 -11.30 14.02
C THR A 21 -11.63 -11.20 15.29
N ALA A 22 -10.80 -10.16 15.43
CA ALA A 22 -9.99 -9.93 16.62
C ALA A 22 -10.82 -9.75 17.91
N VAL A 23 -12.00 -9.12 17.82
CA VAL A 23 -12.90 -8.90 18.98
C VAL A 23 -13.45 -10.20 19.56
N THR A 24 -13.46 -11.28 18.78
CA THR A 24 -13.95 -12.59 19.23
C THR A 24 -12.90 -13.41 19.98
N LEU A 25 -11.64 -12.95 20.04
CA LEU A 25 -10.57 -13.64 20.73
C LEU A 25 -10.72 -13.51 22.26
N HIS A 26 -10.57 -14.64 22.95
CA HIS A 26 -10.69 -14.72 24.41
C HIS A 26 -9.33 -14.85 25.11
N ASP A 27 -8.30 -15.28 24.40
CA ASP A 27 -6.92 -15.25 24.91
C ASP A 27 -6.39 -13.81 24.86
N PRO A 28 -6.01 -13.21 25.99
CA PRO A 28 -5.48 -11.85 26.02
C PRO A 28 -4.16 -11.68 25.25
N VAL A 29 -3.33 -12.73 25.12
CA VAL A 29 -2.07 -12.64 24.37
C VAL A 29 -2.34 -12.59 22.87
N GLU A 30 -3.16 -13.51 22.36
CA GLU A 30 -3.57 -13.52 20.96
C GLU A 30 -4.38 -12.27 20.57
N ALA A 31 -5.31 -11.83 21.43
CA ALA A 31 -6.09 -10.62 21.22
C ALA A 31 -5.21 -9.37 21.09
N ARG A 32 -4.15 -9.27 21.91
CA ARG A 32 -3.19 -8.17 21.83
C ARG A 32 -2.40 -8.19 20.52
N ALA A 33 -1.84 -9.35 20.15
CA ALA A 33 -1.08 -9.48 18.90
C ALA A 33 -1.94 -9.09 17.69
N GLN A 34 -3.20 -9.55 17.67
CA GLN A 34 -4.14 -9.23 16.61
C GLN A 34 -4.54 -7.75 16.59
N ALA A 35 -4.73 -7.12 17.75
CA ALA A 35 -4.99 -5.69 17.84
C ALA A 35 -3.83 -4.84 17.31
N GLU A 36 -2.58 -5.24 17.57
CA GLU A 36 -1.38 -4.58 17.04
C GLU A 36 -1.31 -4.68 15.51
N LEU A 37 -1.64 -5.84 14.93
CA LEU A 37 -1.74 -6.03 13.48
C LEU A 37 -2.83 -5.15 12.85
N VAL A 38 -4.03 -5.13 13.42
CA VAL A 38 -5.15 -4.30 12.96
C VAL A 38 -4.76 -2.82 13.01
N LEU A 39 -4.14 -2.37 14.10
CA LEU A 39 -3.68 -0.98 14.23
C LEU A 39 -2.62 -0.61 13.20
N ALA A 40 -1.65 -1.50 12.94
CA ALA A 40 -0.63 -1.29 11.92
C ALA A 40 -1.25 -1.18 10.52
N ALA A 41 -2.19 -2.06 10.18
CA ALA A 41 -2.91 -2.04 8.90
C ALA A 41 -3.73 -0.75 8.74
N ALA A 42 -4.49 -0.35 9.76
CA ALA A 42 -5.29 0.87 9.75
C ALA A 42 -4.43 2.14 9.56
N ARG A 43 -3.25 2.19 10.21
CA ARG A 43 -2.29 3.30 10.03
C ARG A 43 -1.75 3.38 8.61
N ARG A 44 -1.36 2.24 8.03
CA ARG A 44 -0.88 2.18 6.64
C ARG A 44 -1.95 2.64 5.65
N LEU A 45 -3.18 2.18 5.83
CA LEU A 45 -4.31 2.58 5.00
C LEU A 45 -4.61 4.09 5.13
N SER A 46 -4.59 4.63 6.35
CA SER A 46 -4.80 6.05 6.60
C SER A 46 -3.70 6.91 5.96
N ALA A 47 -2.44 6.47 6.03
CA ALA A 47 -1.34 7.16 5.37
C ALA A 47 -1.46 7.12 3.82
N ALA A 48 -1.92 5.99 3.26
CA ALA A 48 -2.19 5.88 1.83
C ALA A 48 -3.35 6.79 1.40
N ALA A 49 -4.40 6.88 2.21
CA ALA A 49 -5.52 7.79 2.02
C ALA A 49 -5.07 9.25 2.00
N ALA A 50 -4.24 9.65 2.96
CA ALA A 50 -3.69 10.99 3.06
C ALA A 50 -2.87 11.35 1.80
N ARG A 51 -2.02 10.43 1.30
CA ARG A 51 -1.27 10.64 0.05
C ARG A 51 -2.15 10.77 -1.18
N LEU A 52 -3.29 10.07 -1.23
CA LEU A 52 -4.23 10.21 -2.35
C LEU A 52 -4.99 11.54 -2.34
N THR A 53 -5.11 12.18 -1.17
CA THR A 53 -5.71 13.51 -1.04
C THR A 53 -4.68 14.63 -1.14
N ASP A 54 -3.40 14.32 -0.93
CA ASP A 54 -2.30 15.24 -1.12
C ASP A 54 -1.94 15.30 -2.61
N THR A 55 -2.33 16.39 -3.27
CA THR A 55 -2.03 16.65 -4.69
C THR A 55 -0.67 17.33 -4.87
N GLY A 56 0.14 17.42 -3.82
CA GLY A 56 1.48 17.98 -3.89
C GLY A 56 2.42 17.09 -4.71
N PRO A 57 3.43 17.69 -5.37
CA PRO A 57 4.48 16.92 -6.01
C PRO A 57 5.23 16.09 -4.96
N PRO A 58 5.54 14.81 -5.25
CA PRO A 58 6.26 13.97 -4.31
C PRO A 58 7.69 14.49 -4.08
N ALA A 59 8.17 14.39 -2.84
CA ALA A 59 9.50 14.87 -2.46
C ALA A 59 10.64 13.93 -2.89
N ASP A 60 10.31 12.66 -3.13
CA ASP A 60 11.28 11.68 -3.64
C ASP A 60 11.59 11.98 -5.12
N PRO A 61 12.87 12.13 -5.52
CA PRO A 61 13.24 12.50 -6.88
C PRO A 61 12.71 11.55 -7.97
N LEU A 62 12.64 10.25 -7.66
CA LEU A 62 12.17 9.21 -8.58
C LEU A 62 10.65 9.32 -8.78
N GLN A 63 9.91 9.46 -7.69
CA GLN A 63 8.47 9.72 -7.75
C GLN A 63 8.18 11.09 -8.39
N HIS A 64 9.04 12.09 -8.20
CA HIS A 64 8.88 13.42 -8.78
C HIS A 64 9.07 13.40 -10.30
N PHE A 65 10.05 12.65 -10.79
CA PHE A 65 10.20 12.40 -12.23
C PHE A 65 8.96 11.73 -12.82
N ALA A 66 8.46 10.67 -12.19
CA ALA A 66 7.24 9.99 -12.65
C ALA A 66 5.99 10.89 -12.57
N TYR A 67 5.95 11.83 -11.63
CA TYR A 67 4.89 12.84 -11.52
C TYR A 67 4.96 13.87 -12.65
N GLN A 68 6.16 14.30 -13.05
CA GLN A 68 6.37 15.29 -14.12
C GLN A 68 6.27 14.69 -15.54
N HIS A 69 6.64 13.41 -15.70
CA HIS A 69 6.74 12.71 -16.98
C HIS A 69 6.05 11.33 -16.92
N PRO A 70 4.72 11.27 -16.76
CA PRO A 70 4.01 10.02 -16.52
C PRO A 70 4.08 9.05 -17.71
N GLU A 71 4.09 9.55 -18.95
CA GLU A 71 4.20 8.70 -20.15
C GLU A 71 5.60 8.07 -20.28
N GLU A 72 6.65 8.82 -19.96
CA GLU A 72 8.05 8.35 -20.01
C GLU A 72 8.30 7.31 -18.92
N ALA A 73 7.87 7.60 -17.69
CA ALA A 73 7.96 6.64 -16.59
C ALA A 73 7.17 5.34 -16.87
N ALA A 74 5.99 5.43 -17.50
CA ALA A 74 5.22 4.25 -17.88
C ALA A 74 5.93 3.44 -18.98
N ALA A 75 6.55 4.11 -19.96
CA ALA A 75 7.33 3.46 -21.01
C ALA A 75 8.56 2.74 -20.44
N ASP A 76 9.27 3.37 -19.51
CA ASP A 76 10.45 2.80 -18.83
C ASP A 76 10.08 1.56 -18.00
N ILE A 77 8.97 1.60 -17.24
CA ILE A 77 8.49 0.44 -16.49
C ILE A 77 8.07 -0.67 -17.45
N ALA A 78 7.36 -0.34 -18.53
CA ALA A 78 6.95 -1.33 -19.52
C ALA A 78 8.18 -1.96 -20.21
N ASP A 79 9.22 -1.18 -20.47
CA ASP A 79 10.47 -1.68 -21.02
C ASP A 79 11.22 -2.58 -20.05
N TRP A 80 11.34 -2.16 -18.80
CA TRP A 80 11.95 -2.96 -17.74
C TRP A 80 11.22 -4.30 -17.55
N LEU A 81 9.88 -4.30 -17.54
CA LEU A 81 9.07 -5.52 -17.43
C LEU A 81 9.26 -6.47 -18.62
N ARG A 82 9.47 -5.94 -19.84
CA ARG A 82 9.77 -6.76 -21.02
C ARG A 82 11.14 -7.44 -20.92
N HIS A 83 12.11 -6.78 -20.32
CA HIS A 83 13.48 -7.30 -20.17
C HIS A 83 13.67 -8.15 -18.89
N HIS A 84 12.76 -8.04 -17.92
CA HIS A 84 12.77 -8.80 -16.66
C HIS A 84 11.45 -9.54 -16.38
N PRO A 85 11.03 -10.49 -17.23
CA PRO A 85 9.84 -11.30 -16.96
C PRO A 85 10.14 -12.31 -15.85
N GLY A 86 10.02 -11.91 -14.58
CA GLY A 86 10.11 -12.86 -13.46
C GLY A 86 10.49 -12.32 -12.08
N THR A 87 10.88 -11.04 -11.93
CA THR A 87 11.24 -10.50 -10.61
C THR A 87 10.00 -10.03 -9.84
N GLY A 88 9.21 -11.00 -9.38
CA GLY A 88 8.23 -10.81 -8.30
C GLY A 88 8.89 -10.68 -6.91
N GLU A 89 10.17 -10.32 -6.84
CA GLU A 89 10.87 -10.08 -5.57
C GLU A 89 10.81 -8.59 -5.22
N ALA A 90 10.12 -8.30 -4.12
CA ALA A 90 10.16 -7.00 -3.47
C ALA A 90 11.62 -6.63 -3.14
N PRO A 91 12.04 -5.36 -3.33
CA PRO A 91 13.40 -4.95 -3.00
C PRO A 91 13.56 -4.90 -1.48
N GLY A 92 14.16 -5.93 -0.90
CA GLY A 92 14.43 -6.01 0.53
C GLY A 92 15.33 -7.18 0.87
N GLY A 93 16.64 -6.99 0.73
CA GLY A 93 17.63 -7.92 1.28
C GLY A 93 19.01 -7.79 0.65
N ALA A 94 19.87 -6.97 1.24
CA ALA A 94 21.30 -7.20 1.21
C ALA A 94 21.85 -6.78 2.58
N ASP A 95 22.22 -7.79 3.37
CA ASP A 95 23.22 -7.70 4.44
C ASP A 95 24.57 -7.21 3.88
#